data_AF-A0A800C857-F1
#
_entry.id   AF-A0A800C857-F1
#
_cell.length_a   1.000
_cell.length_b   1.000
_cell.length_c   1.000
_cell.angle_alpha   90.00
_cell.angle_beta   90.00
_cell.angle_gamma   90.00
#
_symmetry.space_group_name_H-M   'P 1'
#
loop_
_entity.id
_entity.type
_entity.pdbx_description
1 polymer ?
#
loop_
_entity_poly.entity_id
_entity_poly.type
_entity_poly.pdbx_seq_one_letter_code
_entity_poly.pdbx_strand_id
1 'polypeptide(L)'
;AYDPRAIKGIGITYATSTQGADHTIGYTIATEILGVGGTIDPLSKEGQVELSRNLQIATAAIDSTGMCLFIAFAALDDGACLPALVDMLNARFAINLTTDDVTNLGMSILKTEHAFNMAAGFTNLDDRLPEFFEMEPIAPHNVVWDFTGEEIDAFWDF
;
A
#
# COMPACT_ATOMS: atom_id res chain seq x y z
N ALA A 1 -14.14 7.66 2.61
CA ALA A 1 -14.46 6.54 1.72
C ALA A 1 -14.30 5.18 2.43
N TYR A 2 -13.33 5.03 3.34
CA TYR A 2 -13.12 3.83 4.17
C TYR A 2 -12.67 4.24 5.58
N ASP A 3 -13.19 3.60 6.64
CA ASP A 3 -12.82 3.91 8.03
C ASP A 3 -11.72 2.95 8.52
N PRO A 4 -10.53 3.43 8.91
CA PRO A 4 -9.39 2.58 9.23
C PRO A 4 -9.58 1.75 10.51
N ARG A 5 -10.56 2.08 11.35
CA ARG A 5 -10.88 1.27 12.54
C ARG A 5 -11.41 -0.10 12.16
N ALA A 6 -12.24 -0.17 11.12
CA ALA A 6 -12.90 -1.41 10.67
C ALA A 6 -12.24 -2.03 9.44
N ILE A 7 -11.23 -1.36 8.86
CA ILE A 7 -10.49 -1.83 7.70
C ILE A 7 -9.01 -1.54 7.97
N LYS A 8 -8.33 -2.50 8.57
CA LYS A 8 -7.01 -2.32 9.17
C LYS A 8 -5.92 -2.06 8.13
N GLY A 9 -5.96 -2.73 6.99
CA GLY A 9 -4.96 -2.57 5.93
C GLY A 9 -4.93 -1.14 5.37
N ILE A 10 -6.10 -0.55 5.11
CA ILE A 10 -6.16 0.80 4.55
C ILE A 10 -5.71 1.84 5.58
N GLY A 11 -5.88 1.54 6.87
CA GLY A 11 -5.34 2.35 7.97
C GLY A 11 -3.81 2.39 7.96
N ILE A 12 -3.13 1.27 7.69
CA ILE A 12 -1.67 1.27 7.50
C ILE A 12 -1.30 2.14 6.31
N THR A 13 -2.01 2.02 5.19
CA THR A 13 -1.78 2.88 4.01
C THR A 13 -1.91 4.36 4.33
N TYR A 14 -2.93 4.76 5.08
CA TYR A 14 -3.09 6.15 5.50
C TYR A 14 -1.94 6.64 6.39
N ALA A 15 -1.43 5.77 7.26
CA ALA A 15 -0.37 6.09 8.18
C ALA A 15 1.01 6.18 7.49
N THR A 16 1.31 5.32 6.51
CA THR A 16 2.69 5.16 6.01
C THR A 16 2.92 5.72 4.61
N SER A 17 1.87 6.16 3.92
CA SER A 17 1.98 6.77 2.59
C SER A 17 2.87 8.01 2.61
N THR A 18 3.88 8.03 1.73
CA THR A 18 4.85 9.13 1.58
C THR A 18 4.23 10.45 1.11
N GLN A 19 3.02 10.41 0.54
CA GLN A 19 2.26 11.58 0.07
C GLN A 19 1.15 12.01 1.05
N GLY A 20 1.13 11.45 2.27
CA GLY A 20 0.07 11.63 3.25
C GLY A 20 -1.09 10.67 3.04
N ALA A 21 -2.17 10.84 3.80
CA ALA A 21 -3.30 9.90 3.85
C ALA A 21 -4.05 9.77 2.50
N ASP A 22 -3.57 8.87 1.65
CA ASP A 22 -4.13 8.54 0.35
C ASP A 22 -4.38 7.02 0.26
N HIS A 23 -5.63 6.66 -0.02
CA HIS A 23 -6.04 5.28 -0.24
C HIS A 23 -5.47 4.63 -1.51
N THR A 24 -5.05 5.39 -2.52
CA THR A 24 -4.71 4.79 -3.83
C THR A 24 -3.33 4.15 -3.86
N ILE A 25 -2.35 4.69 -3.12
CA ILE A 25 -0.98 4.15 -3.13
C ILE A 25 -0.91 2.72 -2.59
N GLY A 26 -1.79 2.34 -1.65
CA GLY A 26 -1.87 0.99 -1.11
C GLY A 26 -3.32 0.58 -0.93
N TYR A 27 -4.05 0.38 -2.03
CA TYR A 27 -5.50 0.14 -2.01
C TYR A 27 -5.87 -1.27 -1.52
N THR A 28 -5.62 -1.55 -0.23
CA THR A 28 -5.87 -2.84 0.44
C THR A 28 -7.34 -3.28 0.40
N ILE A 29 -8.26 -2.34 0.15
CA ILE A 29 -9.68 -2.60 -0.12
C ILE A 29 -9.88 -3.69 -1.19
N ALA A 30 -8.98 -3.77 -2.17
CA ALA A 30 -8.95 -4.82 -3.18
C ALA A 30 -9.03 -6.22 -2.54
N THR A 31 -8.18 -6.49 -1.56
CA THR A 31 -8.07 -7.81 -0.90
C THR A 31 -9.00 -7.91 0.32
N GLU A 32 -9.15 -6.83 1.10
CA GLU A 32 -9.94 -6.80 2.33
C GLU A 32 -11.46 -6.88 2.09
N ILE A 33 -11.96 -6.29 0.99
CA ILE A 33 -13.39 -6.14 0.73
C ILE A 33 -13.80 -6.74 -0.61
N LEU A 34 -13.01 -6.53 -1.67
CA LEU A 34 -13.40 -6.92 -3.03
C LEU A 34 -13.01 -8.37 -3.39
N GLY A 35 -12.13 -8.99 -2.60
CA GLY A 35 -11.65 -10.36 -2.83
C GLY A 35 -10.70 -10.50 -4.03
N VAL A 36 -10.03 -9.40 -4.40
CA VAL A 36 -9.05 -9.33 -5.49
C VAL A 36 -7.65 -9.57 -4.95
N GLY A 37 -6.91 -10.49 -5.59
CA GLY A 37 -5.60 -10.94 -5.11
C GLY A 37 -5.66 -11.77 -3.83
N GLY A 38 -6.84 -12.31 -3.49
CA GLY A 38 -7.10 -13.09 -2.28
C GLY A 38 -8.06 -12.39 -1.31
N THR A 39 -8.11 -12.89 -0.07
CA THR A 39 -8.94 -12.35 1.00
C THR A 39 -8.17 -12.30 2.31
N ILE A 40 -8.39 -11.25 3.09
CA ILE A 40 -7.87 -11.09 4.46
C ILE A 40 -8.98 -10.47 5.32
N ASP A 41 -9.00 -10.81 6.62
CA ASP A 41 -10.00 -10.24 7.54
C ASP A 41 -9.68 -8.76 7.81
N PRO A 42 -10.55 -7.81 7.37
CA PRO A 42 -10.32 -6.38 7.57
C PRO A 42 -10.34 -5.95 9.03
N LEU A 43 -10.87 -6.77 9.95
CA LEU A 43 -10.92 -6.46 11.38
C LEU A 43 -9.68 -6.96 12.13
N SER A 44 -8.91 -7.89 11.55
CA SER A 44 -7.69 -8.42 12.12
C SER A 44 -6.48 -7.54 11.78
N LYS A 45 -5.49 -7.52 12.67
CA LYS A 45 -4.19 -6.87 12.44
C LYS A 45 -3.24 -7.74 11.61
N GLU A 46 -3.44 -9.05 11.65
CA GLU A 46 -2.54 -10.03 11.05
C GLU A 46 -2.42 -9.81 9.53
N GLY A 47 -1.18 -9.72 9.02
CA GLY A 47 -0.88 -9.57 7.60
C GLY A 47 -1.15 -8.18 6.99
N GLN A 48 -1.79 -7.27 7.72
CA GLN A 48 -2.23 -5.98 7.16
C GLN A 48 -1.09 -5.03 6.82
N VAL A 49 -0.03 -5.02 7.65
CA VAL A 49 1.18 -4.23 7.39
C VAL A 49 1.89 -4.72 6.13
N GLU A 50 2.03 -6.04 5.99
CA GLU A 50 2.64 -6.66 4.82
C GLU A 50 1.82 -6.43 3.55
N LEU A 51 0.48 -6.57 3.64
CA LEU A 51 -0.42 -6.30 2.53
C LEU A 51 -0.29 -4.84 2.05
N SER A 52 -0.38 -3.87 2.96
CA SER A 52 -0.21 -2.45 2.62
C SER A 52 1.15 -2.19 1.99
N ARG A 53 2.24 -2.69 2.59
CA ARG A 53 3.61 -2.55 2.06
C ARG A 53 3.73 -3.06 0.64
N ASN A 54 3.30 -4.29 0.38
CA ASN A 54 3.44 -4.92 -0.93
C ASN A 54 2.60 -4.17 -1.99
N LEU A 55 1.40 -3.71 -1.64
CA LEU A 55 0.57 -2.91 -2.54
C LEU A 55 1.15 -1.51 -2.79
N GLN A 56 1.75 -0.87 -1.79
CA GLN A 56 2.46 0.40 -1.97
C GLN A 56 3.67 0.26 -2.88
N ILE A 57 4.47 -0.79 -2.71
CA ILE A 57 5.59 -1.10 -3.60
C ILE A 57 5.11 -1.30 -5.04
N ALA A 58 4.07 -2.13 -5.24
CA ALA A 58 3.54 -2.39 -6.58
C ALA A 58 2.97 -1.13 -7.24
N THR A 59 2.22 -0.31 -6.47
CA THR A 59 1.57 0.90 -6.99
C THR A 59 2.58 1.98 -7.35
N ALA A 60 3.60 2.20 -6.52
CA ALA A 60 4.67 3.16 -6.82
C ALA A 60 5.36 2.83 -8.17
N ALA A 61 5.55 1.55 -8.46
CA ALA A 61 6.07 1.10 -9.75
C ALA A 61 5.07 1.33 -10.90
N ILE A 62 3.78 1.01 -10.71
CA ILE A 62 2.73 1.24 -11.72
C ILE A 62 2.59 2.72 -12.05
N ASP A 63 2.53 3.60 -11.05
CA ASP A 63 2.37 5.04 -11.24
C ASP A 63 3.52 5.63 -12.08
N SER A 64 4.73 5.09 -11.93
CA SER A 64 5.91 5.48 -12.72
C SER A 64 5.81 5.10 -14.20
N THR A 65 4.88 4.22 -14.59
CA THR A 65 4.64 3.84 -15.98
C THR A 65 3.64 4.77 -16.69
N GLY A 66 2.89 5.58 -15.94
CA GLY A 66 1.78 6.39 -16.45
C GLY A 66 0.50 5.59 -16.76
N MET A 67 0.45 4.31 -16.38
CA MET A 67 -0.76 3.50 -16.51
C MET A 67 -1.78 3.84 -15.42
N CYS A 68 -3.07 3.62 -15.72
CA CYS A 68 -4.11 3.73 -14.71
C CYS A 68 -3.92 2.62 -13.65
N LEU A 69 -3.99 2.99 -12.37
CA LEU A 69 -3.90 2.07 -11.23
C LEU A 69 -4.87 0.88 -11.32
N PHE A 70 -5.99 1.00 -12.03
CA PHE A 70 -6.96 -0.08 -12.17
C PHE A 70 -6.41 -1.33 -12.88
N ILE A 71 -5.24 -1.26 -13.51
CA ILE A 71 -4.53 -2.47 -13.96
C ILE A 71 -4.14 -3.39 -12.79
N ALA A 72 -3.97 -2.85 -11.58
CA ALA A 72 -3.59 -3.62 -10.40
C ALA A 72 -4.62 -4.71 -10.07
N PHE A 73 -5.92 -4.44 -10.25
CA PHE A 73 -6.96 -5.45 -10.03
C PHE A 73 -6.78 -6.66 -10.96
N ALA A 74 -6.49 -6.41 -12.23
CA ALA A 74 -6.21 -7.48 -13.19
C ALA A 74 -4.88 -8.16 -12.88
N ALA A 75 -3.83 -7.41 -12.50
CA ALA A 75 -2.53 -7.97 -12.14
C ALA A 75 -2.56 -8.88 -10.91
N LEU A 76 -3.48 -8.61 -9.97
CA LEU A 76 -3.67 -9.41 -8.76
C LEU A 76 -4.44 -10.71 -9.00
N ASP A 77 -5.36 -10.74 -9.98
CA ASP A 77 -6.20 -11.92 -10.27
C ASP A 77 -5.78 -12.71 -11.51
N ASP A 78 -5.05 -12.10 -12.44
CA ASP A 78 -4.56 -12.70 -13.68
C ASP A 78 -3.02 -12.60 -13.77
N GLY A 79 -2.35 -13.74 -13.59
CA GLY A 79 -0.90 -13.85 -13.68
C GLY A 79 -0.30 -13.49 -15.05
N ALA A 80 -1.11 -13.34 -16.10
CA ALA A 80 -0.65 -12.85 -17.40
C ALA A 80 -0.58 -11.32 -17.48
N CYS A 81 -1.28 -10.58 -16.60
CA CYS A 81 -1.41 -9.13 -16.72
C CYS A 81 -0.10 -8.38 -16.41
N LEU A 82 0.60 -8.73 -15.33
CA LEU A 82 1.89 -8.08 -15.01
C LEU A 82 2.99 -8.38 -16.06
N PRO A 83 3.18 -9.63 -16.52
CA PRO A 83 4.07 -9.90 -17.65
C PRO A 83 3.71 -9.12 -18.91
N ALA A 84 2.42 -9.00 -19.24
CA ALA A 84 1.98 -8.24 -20.40
C ALA A 84 2.29 -6.74 -20.28
N LEU A 85 2.18 -6.15 -19.08
CA LEU A 85 2.61 -4.78 -18.81
C LEU A 85 4.12 -4.61 -19.07
N VAL A 86 4.93 -5.53 -18.55
CA VAL A 86 6.40 -5.52 -18.74
C VAL A 86 6.76 -5.65 -20.21
N ASP A 87 6.15 -6.59 -20.94
CA ASP A 87 6.35 -6.77 -22.38
C ASP A 87 5.99 -5.51 -23.17
N MET A 88 4.89 -4.84 -22.81
CA MET A 88 4.48 -3.58 -23.41
C MET A 88 5.52 -2.48 -23.19
N LEU A 89 6.06 -2.33 -21.98
CA LEU A 89 7.10 -1.35 -21.67
C LEU A 89 8.40 -1.65 -22.42
N ASN A 90 8.82 -2.92 -22.43
CA ASN A 90 10.01 -3.39 -23.16
C ASN A 90 9.89 -3.09 -24.66
N ALA A 91 8.73 -3.39 -25.27
CA ALA A 91 8.48 -3.11 -26.68
C ALA A 91 8.45 -1.61 -26.99
N ARG A 92 7.89 -0.78 -26.10
CA ARG A 92 7.79 0.67 -26.28
C ARG A 92 9.15 1.37 -26.19
N PHE A 93 9.97 1.00 -25.22
CA PHE A 93 11.19 1.72 -24.87
C PHE A 93 12.47 1.01 -25.34
N ALA A 94 12.36 -0.17 -25.96
CA ALA A 94 13.49 -1.02 -26.35
C ALA A 94 14.41 -1.34 -25.15
N ILE A 95 13.78 -1.69 -24.03
CA ILE A 95 14.42 -2.10 -22.77
C ILE A 95 14.12 -3.57 -22.47
N ASN A 96 14.72 -4.12 -21.40
CA ASN A 96 14.60 -5.53 -21.03
C ASN A 96 14.35 -5.69 -19.53
N LEU A 97 13.23 -5.14 -19.06
CA LEU A 97 12.71 -5.32 -17.71
C LEU A 97 12.18 -6.73 -17.51
N THR A 98 12.31 -7.20 -16.28
CA THR A 98 11.68 -8.39 -15.71
C THR A 98 10.60 -7.99 -14.72
N THR A 99 9.79 -8.94 -14.26
CA THR A 99 8.80 -8.67 -13.20
C THR A 99 9.47 -8.29 -11.88
N ASP A 100 10.66 -8.82 -11.58
CA ASP A 100 11.41 -8.48 -10.37
C ASP A 100 11.89 -7.02 -10.39
N ASP A 101 12.18 -6.47 -11.57
CA ASP A 101 12.54 -5.07 -11.73
C ASP A 101 11.39 -4.13 -11.31
N VAL A 102 10.13 -4.55 -11.47
CA VAL A 102 8.96 -3.78 -11.05
C VAL A 102 8.93 -3.62 -9.52
N THR A 103 9.11 -4.73 -8.79
CA THR A 103 9.16 -4.70 -7.31
C THR A 103 10.35 -3.89 -6.82
N ASN A 104 11.54 -4.08 -7.41
CA ASN A 104 12.75 -3.34 -7.06
C ASN A 104 12.59 -1.83 -7.31
N LEU A 105 11.94 -1.44 -8.41
CA LEU A 105 11.63 -0.05 -8.71
C LEU A 105 10.71 0.55 -7.64
N GLY A 106 9.63 -0.14 -7.29
CA GLY A 106 8.70 0.30 -6.25
C GLY A 106 9.38 0.54 -4.91
N MET A 107 10.21 -0.41 -4.46
CA MET A 107 10.98 -0.26 -3.22
C MET A 107 11.95 0.92 -3.27
N SER A 108 12.64 1.10 -4.40
CA SER A 108 13.55 2.22 -4.62
C SER A 108 12.83 3.57 -4.57
N ILE A 109 11.64 3.67 -5.14
CA ILE A 109 10.82 4.88 -5.15
C ILE A 109 10.39 5.23 -3.73
N LEU A 110 9.76 4.28 -3.01
CA LEU A 110 9.29 4.53 -1.64
C LEU A 110 10.42 4.93 -0.70
N LYS A 111 11.61 4.29 -0.82
CA LYS A 111 12.80 4.69 -0.04
C LYS A 111 13.26 6.11 -0.38
N THR A 112 13.20 6.50 -1.65
CA THR A 112 13.59 7.83 -2.10
C THR A 112 12.64 8.90 -1.56
N GLU A 113 11.33 8.64 -1.65
CA GLU A 113 10.28 9.51 -1.12
C GLU A 113 10.34 9.62 0.41
N HIS A 114 10.54 8.50 1.11
CA HIS A 114 10.71 8.50 2.56
C HIS A 114 11.96 9.27 3.00
N ALA A 115 13.09 9.08 2.29
CA ALA A 115 14.30 9.85 2.53
C ALA A 115 14.11 11.35 2.30
N PHE A 116 13.30 11.73 1.31
CA PHE A 116 12.90 13.12 1.08
C PHE A 116 12.10 13.66 2.27
N ASN A 117 11.09 12.92 2.76
CA ASN A 117 10.28 13.33 3.91
C ASN A 117 11.13 13.46 5.19
N MET A 118 12.03 12.50 5.46
CA MET A 118 12.96 12.59 6.58
C MET A 118 13.87 13.82 6.49
N ALA A 119 14.37 14.14 5.29
CA ALA A 119 15.17 15.33 5.07
C ALA A 119 14.37 16.64 5.27
N ALA A 120 13.04 16.58 5.08
CA ALA A 120 12.12 17.67 5.39
C ALA A 120 11.74 17.76 6.88
N GLY A 121 12.16 16.81 7.71
CA GLY A 121 11.96 16.79 9.16
C GLY A 121 10.86 15.86 9.65
N PHE A 122 10.28 15.02 8.78
CA PHE A 122 9.33 13.99 9.20
C PHE A 122 10.06 12.88 9.95
N THR A 123 9.34 12.27 10.88
CA THR A 123 9.79 11.14 11.70
C THR A 123 8.73 10.05 11.68
N ASN A 124 9.03 8.89 12.26
CA ASN A 124 8.03 7.84 12.45
C ASN A 124 6.82 8.30 13.30
N LEU A 125 6.93 9.39 14.06
CA LEU A 125 5.79 9.96 14.80
C LEU A 125 4.76 10.64 13.89
N ASP A 126 5.13 10.98 12.66
CA ASP A 126 4.22 11.53 11.65
C ASP A 126 3.44 10.43 10.92
N ASP A 127 3.90 9.18 11.00
CA ASP A 127 3.23 8.00 10.46
C ASP A 127 2.16 7.47 11.46
N ARG A 128 1.30 8.36 11.96
CA ARG A 128 0.28 8.06 12.98
C ARG A 128 -1.10 8.56 12.57
N LEU A 129 -2.13 7.84 12.97
CA LEU A 129 -3.52 8.23 12.73
C LEU A 129 -4.02 9.19 13.82
N PRO A 130 -5.05 10.00 13.53
CA PRO A 130 -5.71 10.82 14.54
C PRO A 130 -6.18 10.01 15.77
N GLU A 131 -5.89 10.53 16.96
CA GLU A 131 -6.12 9.88 18.27
C GLU A 131 -7.56 9.35 18.46
N PHE A 132 -8.56 10.03 17.89
CA PHE A 132 -9.95 9.60 18.03
C PHE A 132 -10.20 8.19 17.43
N PHE A 133 -9.38 7.75 16.46
CA PHE A 133 -9.51 6.41 15.92
C PHE A 133 -9.14 5.33 16.96
N GLU A 134 -8.27 5.63 17.92
CA GLU A 134 -7.86 4.73 19.00
C GLU A 134 -8.85 4.75 20.18
N MET A 135 -9.57 5.86 20.35
CA MET A 135 -10.45 6.07 21.50
C MET A 135 -11.93 5.80 21.22
N GLU A 136 -12.39 6.08 19.99
CA GLU A 136 -13.82 6.05 19.66
C GLU A 136 -14.16 4.83 18.82
N PRO A 137 -14.93 3.85 19.35
CA PRO A 137 -15.31 2.67 18.60
C PRO A 137 -16.28 3.01 17.47
N ILE A 138 -16.12 2.35 16.31
CA ILE A 138 -16.99 2.55 15.15
C ILE A 138 -18.06 1.46 15.02
N ALA A 139 -19.33 1.85 14.96
CA ALA A 139 -20.42 0.93 14.66
C ALA A 139 -20.35 0.45 13.19
N PRO A 140 -20.82 -0.77 12.85
CA PRO A 140 -21.47 -1.74 13.74
C PRO A 140 -20.49 -2.69 14.45
N HIS A 141 -19.21 -2.70 14.04
CA HIS A 141 -18.22 -3.65 14.56
C HIS A 141 -17.72 -3.30 15.98
N ASN A 142 -17.91 -2.05 16.41
CA ASN A 142 -17.48 -1.49 17.69
C ASN A 142 -15.97 -1.67 17.95
N VAL A 143 -15.17 -1.51 16.89
CA VAL A 143 -13.71 -1.61 16.93
C VAL A 143 -13.04 -0.24 16.89
N VAL A 144 -11.83 -0.16 17.41
CA VAL A 144 -10.94 1.02 17.37
C VAL A 144 -9.68 0.68 16.59
N TRP A 145 -8.86 1.67 16.22
CA TRP A 145 -7.50 1.48 15.76
C TRP A 145 -6.62 0.99 16.91
N ASP A 146 -5.90 -0.11 16.70
CA ASP A 146 -5.25 -0.87 17.77
C ASP A 146 -3.83 -1.37 17.38
N PHE A 147 -3.24 -0.76 16.34
CA PHE A 147 -1.82 -0.94 16.04
C PHE A 147 -0.97 -0.07 16.95
N THR A 148 0.14 -0.63 17.45
CA THR A 148 1.18 0.15 18.12
C THR A 148 2.04 0.88 17.09
N GLY A 149 2.78 1.89 17.56
CA GLY A 149 3.74 2.59 16.71
C GLY A 149 4.78 1.64 16.11
N GLU A 150 5.27 0.68 16.88
CA GLU A 150 6.27 -0.30 16.42
C GLU A 150 5.73 -1.20 15.30
N GLU A 151 4.46 -1.61 15.38
CA GLU A 151 3.84 -2.42 14.33
C GLU A 151 3.64 -1.62 13.04
N ILE A 152 3.33 -0.32 13.14
CA ILE A 152 3.24 0.57 11.98
C ILE A 152 4.63 0.80 11.40
N ASP A 153 5.63 1.08 12.25
CA ASP A 153 7.00 1.37 11.85
C ASP A 153 7.65 0.20 11.11
N ALA A 154 7.26 -1.04 11.45
CA ALA A 154 7.67 -2.25 10.74
C ALA A 154 7.32 -2.20 9.24
N PHE A 155 6.38 -1.35 8.79
CA PHE A 155 6.13 -1.11 7.37
C PHE A 155 7.42 -0.84 6.59
N TRP A 156 8.37 -0.11 7.17
CA TRP A 156 9.62 0.29 6.51
C TRP A 156 10.73 -0.79 6.52
N ASP A 157 10.46 -1.99 7.01
CA ASP A 157 11.43 -3.11 7.06
C ASP A 157 11.67 -3.77 5.68
N PHE A 158 12.17 -3.00 4.70
CA PHE A 158 12.57 -3.49 3.37
C PHE A 158 13.67 -2.67 2.72
#